data_AF-A0A5N6LRW3-F1
#
_entry.id   AF-A0A5N6LRW3-F1
#
_cell.length_a   1.000
_cell.length_b   1.000
_cell.length_c   1.000
_cell.angle_alpha   90.00
_cell.angle_beta   90.00
_cell.angle_gamma   90.00
#
_symmetry.space_group_name_H-M   'P 1'
#
loop_
_entity.id
_entity.type
_entity.pdbx_description
1 polymer ?
#
loop_
_entity_poly.entity_id
_entity_poly.type
_entity_poly.pdbx_seq_one_letter_code
_entity_poly.pdbx_strand_id
1 'polypeptide(L)'
;METSFVFILTFLLMQRFGSSMTATSSNVTCIEEERRSLLAIKRKITDRHNLLSTWSRVECCEWRGIMCDSRNGHVVKLDLRSPVYWEDEIPEFLGSFEHLEYINLSGSGFSDGVVPHHLGNLSRLQVLDLSTFIKSDEGVWDLQALIADDLRWVSSLSSLRYLDLSGITIGNHIDWFHPVKPSTQFVNFTLIRLDISDNMFSGPIAASIGLFSKLKKLDVSRNSLVGVLSTYLQRLDLSNSSIRDTLPEWFESILSHILYLDLSNNQIGGKMPLFHFDTSNRIWDYITLKMNSNKFEGSLAAFPTNVQHLDLSNNLLSGELPQTGETMNLTLEKYSSRLMQGS
;
A
#
# COMPACT_ATOMS: atom_id res chain seq x y z
N MET A 1 -5.59 0.55 25.45
CA MET A 1 -6.42 -0.49 24.78
C MET A 1 -7.87 -0.12 24.99
N GLU A 2 -8.71 -0.47 24.01
CA GLU A 2 -10.09 0.01 23.81
C GLU A 2 -10.21 1.32 23.03
N THR A 3 -10.36 1.18 21.70
CA THR A 3 -11.19 2.02 20.80
C THR A 3 -11.02 1.66 19.32
N SER A 4 -10.10 0.75 18.95
CA SER A 4 -9.88 0.39 17.54
C SER A 4 -10.40 -0.97 17.07
N PHE A 5 -11.20 -1.68 17.87
CA PHE A 5 -11.75 -2.99 17.50
C PHE A 5 -13.29 -3.04 17.32
N VAL A 6 -13.98 -1.90 17.33
CA VAL A 6 -15.46 -1.86 17.31
C VAL A 6 -16.08 -1.71 15.91
N PHE A 7 -15.32 -1.39 14.85
CA PHE A 7 -15.92 -1.12 13.53
C PHE A 7 -15.98 -2.30 12.54
N ILE A 8 -15.38 -3.46 12.87
CA ILE A 8 -15.41 -4.65 11.98
C ILE A 8 -16.27 -5.79 12.57
N LEU A 9 -16.71 -5.70 13.83
CA LEU A 9 -17.51 -6.74 14.51
C LEU A 9 -18.99 -6.40 14.70
N THR A 10 -19.45 -5.19 14.38
CA THR A 10 -20.88 -4.83 14.48
C THR A 10 -21.73 -5.29 13.30
N PHE A 11 -21.14 -5.89 12.26
CA PHE A 11 -21.89 -6.44 11.12
C PHE A 11 -22.30 -7.92 11.28
N LEU A 12 -21.82 -8.62 12.32
CA LEU A 12 -22.03 -10.07 12.48
C LEU A 12 -22.81 -10.50 13.74
N LEU A 13 -23.39 -9.59 14.51
CA LEU A 13 -24.20 -9.94 15.71
C LEU A 13 -25.63 -9.37 15.77
N MET A 14 -26.18 -8.85 14.65
CA MET A 14 -27.63 -8.56 14.54
C MET A 14 -28.42 -9.73 13.95
N GLN A 15 -28.06 -10.97 14.30
CA GLN A 15 -28.92 -12.13 14.15
C GLN A 15 -29.19 -12.76 15.51
N ARG A 16 -30.10 -12.12 16.27
CA ARG A 16 -31.05 -12.73 17.21
C ARG A 16 -31.51 -11.66 18.20
N PHE A 17 -32.57 -10.95 17.84
CA PHE A 17 -33.77 -10.74 18.66
C PHE A 17 -34.81 -10.08 17.75
N GLY A 18 -35.97 -10.72 17.64
CA GLY A 18 -37.02 -10.32 16.71
C GLY A 18 -37.72 -9.04 17.14
N SER A 19 -37.90 -8.14 16.20
CA SER A 19 -39.00 -7.18 16.18
C SER A 19 -39.46 -7.05 14.74
N SER A 20 -40.71 -7.48 14.52
CA SER A 20 -41.42 -7.39 13.25
C SER A 20 -41.51 -5.91 12.83
N MET A 21 -40.72 -5.54 11.84
CA MET A 21 -40.97 -4.37 11.01
C MET A 21 -41.07 -4.88 9.59
N THR A 22 -42.26 -4.74 9.00
CA THR A 22 -42.50 -5.02 7.59
C THR A 22 -41.66 -4.06 6.75
N ALA A 23 -40.47 -4.51 6.35
CA ALA A 23 -39.68 -3.81 5.35
C ALA A 23 -40.43 -3.93 4.02
N THR A 24 -40.98 -2.82 3.53
CA THR A 24 -41.33 -2.70 2.12
C THR A 24 -40.04 -2.93 1.32
N SER A 25 -39.95 -4.06 0.63
CA SER A 25 -38.84 -4.37 -0.25
C SER A 25 -38.84 -3.39 -1.42
N SER A 26 -38.12 -2.28 -1.29
CA SER A 26 -37.61 -1.61 -2.48
C SER A 26 -36.68 -2.61 -3.15
N ASN A 27 -37.14 -3.26 -4.22
CA ASN A 27 -36.26 -4.02 -5.11
C ASN A 27 -35.33 -2.99 -5.76
N VAL A 28 -34.23 -2.67 -5.09
CA VAL A 28 -33.18 -1.82 -5.62
C VAL A 28 -32.48 -2.65 -6.68
N THR A 29 -32.84 -2.40 -7.93
CA THR A 29 -32.31 -3.09 -9.11
C THR A 29 -31.08 -2.37 -9.63
N CYS A 30 -30.25 -3.09 -10.37
CA CYS A 30 -29.12 -2.51 -11.08
C CYS A 30 -29.54 -1.35 -12.02
N ILE A 31 -28.77 -0.27 -12.02
CA ILE A 31 -28.99 0.87 -12.92
C ILE A 31 -28.59 0.48 -14.34
N GLU A 32 -29.52 0.61 -15.28
CA GLU A 32 -29.36 0.15 -16.66
C GLU A 32 -28.18 0.81 -17.39
N GLU A 33 -27.89 2.08 -17.12
CA GLU A 33 -26.76 2.79 -17.71
C GLU A 33 -25.42 2.22 -17.23
N GLU A 34 -25.25 2.06 -15.91
CA GLU A 34 -24.07 1.43 -15.32
C GLU A 34 -23.91 -0.02 -15.79
N ARG A 35 -25.02 -0.77 -15.90
CA ARG A 35 -25.04 -2.12 -16.48
C ARG A 35 -24.48 -2.15 -17.89
N ARG A 36 -24.90 -1.21 -18.75
CA ARG A 36 -24.40 -1.10 -20.13
C ARG A 36 -22.91 -0.76 -20.16
N SER A 37 -22.47 0.14 -19.30
CA SER A 37 -21.06 0.49 -19.15
C SER A 37 -20.23 -0.72 -18.71
N LEU A 38 -20.71 -1.50 -17.74
CA LEU A 38 -20.05 -2.75 -17.33
C LEU A 38 -20.01 -3.78 -18.48
N LEU A 39 -21.08 -3.94 -19.26
CA LEU A 39 -21.05 -4.80 -20.44
C LEU A 39 -20.10 -4.28 -21.52
N ALA A 40 -19.87 -2.97 -21.60
CA ALA A 40 -18.85 -2.41 -22.49
C ALA A 40 -17.44 -2.78 -22.02
N ILE A 41 -17.18 -2.83 -20.70
CA ILE A 41 -15.91 -3.38 -20.15
C ILE A 41 -15.76 -4.83 -20.60
N LYS A 42 -16.79 -5.67 -20.38
CA LYS A 42 -16.75 -7.09 -20.78
C LYS A 42 -16.44 -7.30 -22.26
N ARG A 43 -16.89 -6.41 -23.15
CA ARG A 43 -16.61 -6.49 -24.59
C ARG A 43 -15.18 -6.08 -24.94
N LYS A 44 -14.57 -5.21 -24.13
CA LYS A 44 -13.18 -4.78 -24.30
C LYS A 44 -12.17 -5.75 -23.71
N ILE A 45 -12.58 -6.54 -22.73
CA ILE A 45 -11.71 -7.49 -22.04
C ILE A 45 -11.84 -8.88 -22.65
N THR A 46 -10.71 -9.47 -23.04
CA THR A 46 -10.60 -10.81 -23.58
C THR A 46 -10.67 -11.87 -22.46
N ASP A 47 -11.88 -12.29 -22.10
CA ASP A 47 -12.14 -13.22 -20.99
C ASP A 47 -11.91 -14.70 -21.32
N ARG A 48 -10.64 -15.10 -21.52
CA ARG A 48 -10.26 -16.50 -21.82
C ARG A 48 -10.60 -17.48 -20.69
N HIS A 49 -10.71 -17.01 -19.45
CA HIS A 49 -10.88 -17.83 -18.25
C HIS A 49 -12.29 -17.77 -17.66
N ASN A 50 -13.25 -17.16 -18.36
CA ASN A 50 -14.66 -17.04 -17.94
C ASN A 50 -14.84 -16.35 -16.57
N LEU A 51 -13.94 -15.44 -16.19
CA LEU A 51 -14.00 -14.68 -14.95
C LEU A 51 -15.19 -13.70 -14.95
N LEU A 52 -15.62 -13.22 -16.12
CA LEU A 52 -16.79 -12.36 -16.33
C LEU A 52 -18.03 -13.14 -16.78
N SER A 53 -18.05 -14.47 -16.65
CA SER A 53 -19.20 -15.31 -17.06
C SER A 53 -20.53 -14.89 -16.44
N THR A 54 -20.51 -14.43 -15.18
CA THR A 54 -21.71 -13.94 -14.46
C THR A 54 -22.29 -12.65 -15.05
N TRP A 55 -21.52 -11.89 -15.84
CA TRP A 55 -21.91 -10.60 -16.41
C TRP A 55 -22.79 -10.80 -17.66
N SER A 56 -24.01 -11.29 -17.45
CA SER A 56 -24.96 -11.61 -18.51
C SER A 56 -26.41 -11.40 -18.11
N ARG A 57 -26.71 -11.42 -16.81
CA ARG A 57 -28.06 -11.25 -16.25
C ARG A 57 -28.49 -9.79 -16.19
N VAL A 58 -29.78 -9.55 -15.92
CA VAL A 58 -30.32 -8.19 -15.77
C VAL A 58 -29.79 -7.50 -14.51
N GLU A 59 -29.69 -8.24 -13.40
CA GLU A 59 -29.20 -7.71 -12.13
C GLU A 59 -27.66 -7.71 -12.06
N CYS A 60 -27.03 -6.58 -12.41
CA CYS A 60 -25.57 -6.45 -12.33
C CYS A 60 -25.02 -6.48 -10.90
N CYS A 61 -25.84 -6.16 -9.90
CA CYS A 61 -25.44 -6.19 -8.50
C CYS A 61 -25.17 -7.62 -7.98
N GLU A 62 -25.59 -8.65 -8.74
CA GLU A 62 -25.26 -10.06 -8.47
C GLU A 62 -24.02 -10.54 -9.23
N TRP A 63 -23.44 -9.70 -10.11
CA TRP A 63 -22.29 -10.10 -10.90
C TRP A 63 -21.05 -10.23 -10.01
N ARG A 64 -20.23 -11.23 -10.31
CA ARG A 64 -18.95 -11.42 -9.64
C ARG A 64 -18.13 -10.13 -9.79
N GLY A 65 -17.64 -9.63 -8.66
CA GLY A 65 -16.80 -8.44 -8.61
C GLY A 65 -17.57 -7.11 -8.60
N ILE A 66 -18.90 -7.12 -8.70
CA ILE A 66 -19.75 -5.92 -8.63
C ILE A 66 -20.44 -5.86 -7.26
N MET A 67 -20.53 -4.65 -6.69
CA MET A 67 -21.41 -4.36 -5.55
C MET A 67 -22.11 -3.04 -5.79
N CYS A 68 -23.40 -2.99 -5.45
CA CYS A 68 -24.20 -1.78 -5.53
C CYS A 68 -24.56 -1.26 -4.13
N ASP A 69 -24.78 0.05 -4.00
CA ASP A 69 -25.36 0.63 -2.78
C ASP A 69 -26.81 0.13 -2.63
N SER A 70 -27.10 -0.42 -1.46
CA SER A 70 -28.39 -1.07 -1.14
C SER A 70 -29.60 -0.12 -1.10
N ARG A 71 -29.38 1.20 -1.14
CA ARG A 71 -30.43 2.22 -1.06
C ARG A 71 -30.78 2.78 -2.44
N ASN A 72 -29.80 2.90 -3.33
CA ASN A 72 -30.00 3.59 -4.63
C ASN A 72 -29.58 2.76 -5.86
N GLY A 73 -28.92 1.62 -5.68
CA GLY A 73 -28.59 0.69 -6.77
C GLY A 73 -27.36 1.07 -7.59
N HIS A 74 -26.67 2.16 -7.26
CA HIS A 74 -25.44 2.57 -7.92
C HIS A 74 -24.30 1.61 -7.62
N VAL A 75 -23.48 1.31 -8.63
CA VAL A 75 -22.26 0.51 -8.48
C VAL A 75 -21.24 1.26 -7.64
N VAL A 76 -20.89 0.69 -6.49
CA VAL A 76 -19.90 1.25 -5.54
C VAL A 76 -18.60 0.46 -5.51
N LYS A 77 -18.61 -0.80 -5.98
CA LYS A 77 -17.42 -1.65 -6.05
C LYS A 77 -17.30 -2.31 -7.42
N LEU A 78 -16.09 -2.23 -7.98
CA LEU A 78 -15.63 -3.00 -9.12
C LEU A 78 -14.34 -3.76 -8.76
N ASP A 79 -14.36 -5.08 -8.88
CA ASP A 79 -13.25 -5.97 -8.54
C ASP A 79 -13.04 -6.96 -9.67
N LEU A 80 -12.06 -6.64 -10.51
CA LEU A 80 -11.66 -7.39 -11.70
C LEU A 80 -10.34 -8.12 -11.50
N ARG A 81 -9.87 -8.24 -10.25
CA ARG A 81 -8.63 -8.93 -9.92
C ARG A 81 -8.59 -10.29 -10.60
N SER A 82 -7.50 -10.52 -11.31
CA SER A 82 -7.26 -11.76 -12.04
C SER A 82 -5.95 -12.39 -11.62
N PRO A 83 -5.86 -13.73 -11.59
CA PRO A 83 -4.59 -14.44 -11.51
C PRO A 83 -3.91 -14.60 -12.88
N VAL A 84 -4.53 -14.10 -13.96
CA VAL A 84 -4.10 -14.26 -15.36
C VAL A 84 -4.22 -12.95 -16.12
N TYR A 85 -3.32 -12.69 -17.05
CA TYR A 85 -3.25 -11.46 -17.84
C TYR A 85 -4.50 -11.26 -18.71
N TRP A 86 -5.14 -10.11 -18.59
CA TRP A 86 -6.00 -9.54 -19.62
C TRP A 86 -5.09 -8.76 -20.56
N GLU A 87 -4.85 -9.25 -21.77
CA GLU A 87 -3.99 -8.63 -22.79
C GLU A 87 -4.58 -7.30 -23.34
N ASP A 88 -5.38 -6.57 -22.55
CA ASP A 88 -6.20 -5.43 -22.93
C ASP A 88 -5.83 -4.17 -22.11
N GLU A 89 -6.38 -3.00 -22.49
CA GLU A 89 -6.19 -1.73 -21.78
C GLU A 89 -7.29 -1.47 -20.75
N ILE A 90 -6.99 -0.66 -19.72
CA ILE A 90 -7.99 -0.15 -18.78
C ILE A 90 -8.92 0.81 -19.52
N PRO A 91 -10.24 0.55 -19.62
CA PRO A 91 -11.12 1.43 -20.38
C PRO A 91 -11.29 2.81 -19.73
N GLU A 92 -11.04 3.88 -20.49
CA GLU A 92 -11.13 5.27 -20.02
C GLU A 92 -12.49 5.62 -19.38
N PHE A 93 -13.57 5.05 -19.92
CA PHE A 93 -14.93 5.29 -19.42
C PHE A 93 -15.18 4.72 -18.02
N LEU A 94 -14.24 3.99 -17.41
CA LEU A 94 -14.28 3.68 -15.98
C LEU A 94 -14.39 4.94 -15.11
N GLY A 95 -13.85 6.07 -15.57
CA GLY A 95 -14.00 7.36 -14.92
C GLY A 95 -15.44 7.91 -14.89
N SER A 96 -16.39 7.29 -15.58
CA SER A 96 -17.80 7.72 -15.61
C SER A 96 -18.66 7.16 -14.48
N PHE A 97 -18.17 6.16 -13.72
CA PHE A 97 -18.91 5.57 -12.61
C PHE A 97 -18.78 6.43 -11.35
N GLU A 98 -19.51 7.55 -11.30
CA GLU A 98 -19.39 8.61 -10.27
C GLU A 98 -19.54 8.13 -8.82
N HIS A 99 -20.14 6.95 -8.62
CA HIS A 99 -20.45 6.37 -7.32
C HIS A 99 -19.42 5.33 -6.85
N LEU A 100 -18.41 5.00 -7.66
CA LEU A 100 -17.38 4.03 -7.27
C LEU A 100 -16.61 4.51 -6.03
N GLU A 101 -16.55 3.62 -5.05
CA GLU A 101 -15.76 3.78 -3.81
C GLU A 101 -14.58 2.81 -3.78
N TYR A 102 -14.67 1.70 -4.52
CA TYR A 102 -13.65 0.65 -4.55
C TYR A 102 -13.41 0.16 -5.98
N ILE A 103 -12.15 0.23 -6.42
CA ILE A 103 -11.67 -0.40 -7.65
C ILE A 103 -10.49 -1.32 -7.29
N ASN A 104 -10.58 -2.58 -7.70
CA ASN A 104 -9.44 -3.50 -7.68
C ASN A 104 -9.23 -4.12 -9.06
N LEU A 105 -8.11 -3.75 -9.67
CA LEU A 105 -7.57 -4.26 -10.93
C LEU A 105 -6.26 -5.01 -10.69
N SER A 106 -5.94 -5.41 -9.46
CA SER A 106 -4.68 -6.09 -9.13
C SER A 106 -4.52 -7.38 -9.93
N GLY A 107 -3.28 -7.72 -10.32
CA GLY A 107 -2.95 -8.94 -11.05
C GLY A 107 -3.65 -9.10 -12.40
N SER A 108 -4.47 -8.12 -12.80
CA SER A 108 -5.27 -8.14 -14.02
C SER A 108 -4.36 -8.11 -15.24
N GLY A 109 -3.12 -7.65 -15.11
CA GLY A 109 -2.17 -7.76 -16.21
C GLY A 109 -2.62 -6.97 -17.43
N PHE A 110 -3.29 -5.83 -17.22
CA PHE A 110 -3.50 -4.79 -18.23
C PHE A 110 -2.11 -4.31 -18.69
N SER A 111 -1.48 -5.06 -19.59
CA SER A 111 -0.02 -5.09 -19.77
C SER A 111 0.47 -4.20 -20.90
N ASP A 112 -0.43 -3.73 -21.77
CA ASP A 112 -0.11 -2.88 -22.93
C ASP A 112 -0.76 -1.49 -22.83
N GLY A 113 -1.24 -1.12 -21.63
CA GLY A 113 -2.04 0.09 -21.42
C GLY A 113 -1.37 1.15 -20.56
N VAL A 114 -1.77 2.40 -20.79
CA VAL A 114 -1.53 3.51 -19.87
C VAL A 114 -2.69 3.59 -18.87
N VAL A 115 -2.41 3.85 -17.60
CA VAL A 115 -3.43 4.12 -16.59
C VAL A 115 -4.22 5.37 -17.01
N PRO A 116 -5.53 5.26 -17.29
CA PRO A 116 -6.27 6.39 -17.82
C PRO A 116 -6.47 7.44 -16.73
N HIS A 117 -6.02 8.67 -17.00
CA HIS A 117 -6.20 9.82 -16.11
C HIS A 117 -7.67 10.13 -15.77
N HIS A 118 -8.61 9.64 -16.58
CA HIS A 118 -10.06 9.67 -16.33
C HIS A 118 -10.45 9.02 -14.99
N LEU A 119 -9.65 8.11 -14.42
CA LEU A 119 -9.88 7.60 -13.07
C LEU A 119 -9.90 8.73 -12.03
N GLY A 120 -9.18 9.83 -12.28
CA GLY A 120 -9.21 11.04 -11.45
C GLY A 120 -10.59 11.70 -11.31
N ASN A 121 -11.57 11.36 -12.15
CA ASN A 121 -12.95 11.87 -12.02
C ASN A 121 -13.72 11.22 -10.86
N LEU A 122 -13.22 10.13 -10.30
CA LEU A 122 -13.90 9.33 -9.28
C LEU A 122 -13.74 9.92 -7.87
N SER A 123 -14.41 11.05 -7.63
CA SER A 123 -14.28 11.83 -6.38
C SER A 123 -14.65 11.06 -5.09
N ARG A 124 -15.44 9.99 -5.18
CA ARG A 124 -15.83 9.12 -4.06
C ARG A 124 -14.90 7.93 -3.84
N LEU A 125 -13.93 7.71 -4.72
CA LEU A 125 -13.05 6.56 -4.68
C LEU A 125 -12.23 6.59 -3.39
N GLN A 126 -12.31 5.51 -2.61
CA GLN A 126 -11.60 5.34 -1.34
C GLN A 126 -10.47 4.32 -1.47
N VAL A 127 -10.65 3.31 -2.33
CA VAL A 127 -9.66 2.26 -2.59
C VAL A 127 -9.43 2.13 -4.08
N LEU A 128 -8.17 2.26 -4.48
CA LEU A 128 -7.71 1.99 -5.83
C LEU A 128 -6.50 1.07 -5.78
N ASP A 129 -6.67 -0.13 -6.33
CA ASP A 129 -5.62 -1.14 -6.43
C ASP A 129 -5.35 -1.46 -7.90
N LEU A 130 -4.20 -1.00 -8.39
CA LEU A 130 -3.70 -1.22 -9.76
C LEU A 130 -2.48 -2.12 -9.77
N SER A 131 -2.18 -2.79 -8.66
CA SER A 131 -0.94 -3.55 -8.48
C SER A 131 -0.77 -4.68 -9.50
N THR A 132 0.45 -4.91 -9.94
CA THR A 132 0.81 -6.01 -10.85
C THR A 132 1.80 -6.93 -10.17
N PHE A 133 1.52 -8.23 -10.20
CA PHE A 133 2.42 -9.26 -9.66
C PHE A 133 3.16 -9.91 -10.82
N ILE A 134 4.19 -9.25 -11.36
CA ILE A 134 5.01 -9.84 -12.42
C ILE A 134 5.92 -10.89 -11.76
N LYS A 135 5.44 -12.13 -11.70
CA LYS A 135 6.30 -13.31 -11.63
C LYS A 135 6.20 -14.01 -12.98
N SER A 136 7.22 -13.87 -13.81
CA SER A 136 7.39 -14.83 -14.91
C SER A 136 7.93 -16.13 -14.34
N ASP A 137 7.43 -17.24 -14.87
CA ASP A 137 7.91 -18.59 -14.53
C ASP A 137 9.37 -18.84 -15.00
N GLU A 138 9.96 -17.90 -15.76
CA GLU A 138 11.27 -18.00 -16.39
C GLU A 138 12.32 -17.01 -15.82
N GLY A 139 11.98 -16.20 -14.81
CA GLY A 139 12.91 -15.22 -14.23
C GLY A 139 13.27 -14.05 -15.14
N VAL A 140 12.54 -13.86 -16.24
CA VAL A 140 12.63 -12.69 -17.13
C VAL A 140 11.51 -11.73 -16.75
N TRP A 141 11.83 -10.53 -16.25
CA TRP A 141 10.82 -9.49 -16.04
C TRP A 141 10.16 -9.20 -17.39
N ASP A 142 8.90 -9.63 -17.57
CA ASP A 142 8.20 -9.35 -18.81
C ASP A 142 8.07 -7.84 -18.97
N LEU A 143 8.46 -7.33 -20.14
CA LEU A 143 8.61 -5.90 -20.45
C LEU A 143 7.26 -5.15 -20.57
N GLN A 144 6.16 -5.76 -20.17
CA GLN A 144 4.78 -5.29 -20.39
C GLN A 144 4.10 -5.01 -19.04
N ALA A 145 4.67 -4.09 -18.27
CA ALA A 145 4.07 -3.59 -17.05
C ALA A 145 3.13 -2.43 -17.38
N LEU A 146 1.93 -2.41 -16.77
CA LEU A 146 0.99 -1.28 -16.81
C LEU A 146 1.74 0.04 -16.61
N ILE A 147 1.50 1.04 -17.47
CA ILE A 147 2.26 2.29 -17.43
C ILE A 147 1.42 3.40 -16.79
N ALA A 148 1.90 4.04 -15.72
CA ALA A 148 1.39 5.33 -15.28
C ALA A 148 2.35 6.43 -15.76
N ASP A 149 1.99 7.08 -16.87
CA ASP A 149 2.77 8.17 -17.49
C ASP A 149 2.69 9.47 -16.69
N ASP A 150 1.55 9.72 -16.05
CA ASP A 150 1.28 10.86 -15.18
C ASP A 150 0.44 10.43 -13.97
N LEU A 151 0.86 10.76 -12.76
CA LEU A 151 0.12 10.47 -11.51
C LEU A 151 -0.58 11.69 -10.92
N ARG A 152 -0.53 12.86 -11.59
CA ARG A 152 -1.14 14.07 -11.06
C ARG A 152 -2.66 13.97 -10.94
N TRP A 153 -3.32 13.10 -11.70
CA TRP A 153 -4.76 12.81 -11.54
C TRP A 153 -5.09 12.16 -10.19
N VAL A 154 -4.14 11.52 -9.51
CA VAL A 154 -4.36 11.01 -8.15
C VAL A 154 -4.72 12.16 -7.20
N SER A 155 -4.21 13.37 -7.48
CA SER A 155 -4.52 14.55 -6.66
C SER A 155 -5.98 15.01 -6.74
N SER A 156 -6.75 14.59 -7.74
CA SER A 156 -8.20 14.86 -7.80
C SER A 156 -9.04 13.86 -7.02
N LEU A 157 -8.45 12.73 -6.57
CA LEU A 157 -9.13 11.72 -5.77
C LEU A 157 -9.18 12.12 -4.28
N SER A 158 -10.03 13.10 -3.97
CA SER A 158 -10.11 13.71 -2.63
C SER A 158 -10.52 12.76 -1.50
N SER A 159 -11.23 11.68 -1.82
CA SER A 159 -11.68 10.66 -0.86
C SER A 159 -10.74 9.46 -0.70
N LEU A 160 -9.62 9.43 -1.45
CA LEU A 160 -8.76 8.26 -1.54
C LEU A 160 -8.05 7.96 -0.23
N ARG A 161 -8.23 6.74 0.28
CA ARG A 161 -7.64 6.26 1.54
C ARG A 161 -6.56 5.21 1.32
N TYR A 162 -6.70 4.38 0.30
CA TYR A 162 -5.75 3.36 -0.07
C TYR A 162 -5.47 3.43 -1.57
N LEU A 163 -4.20 3.61 -1.91
CA LEU A 163 -3.68 3.52 -3.26
C LEU A 163 -2.59 2.45 -3.31
N ASP A 164 -2.74 1.50 -4.23
CA ASP A 164 -1.76 0.48 -4.54
C ASP A 164 -1.36 0.58 -6.02
N LEU A 165 -0.10 0.91 -6.26
CA LEU A 165 0.53 1.02 -7.57
C LEU A 165 1.79 0.14 -7.62
N SER A 166 1.84 -0.95 -6.83
CA SER A 166 3.05 -1.78 -6.81
C SER A 166 3.22 -2.56 -8.12
N GLY A 167 4.45 -2.67 -8.63
CA GLY A 167 4.78 -3.51 -9.80
C GLY A 167 4.51 -2.87 -11.17
N ILE A 168 4.05 -1.62 -11.23
CA ILE A 168 3.71 -0.92 -12.47
C ILE A 168 4.90 -0.07 -12.97
N THR A 169 4.94 0.23 -14.26
CA THR A 169 5.94 1.20 -14.76
C THR A 169 5.43 2.61 -14.53
N ILE A 170 6.15 3.41 -13.75
CA ILE A 170 5.81 4.81 -13.53
C ILE A 170 6.82 5.66 -14.31
N GLY A 171 6.33 6.53 -15.19
CA GLY A 171 7.15 7.32 -16.10
C GLY A 171 8.22 8.16 -15.37
N ASN A 172 9.34 8.42 -16.06
CA ASN A 172 10.50 9.14 -15.52
C ASN A 172 10.19 10.64 -15.29
N HIS A 173 9.49 10.98 -14.22
CA HIS A 173 9.29 12.37 -13.82
C HIS A 173 9.54 12.57 -12.32
N ILE A 174 10.54 13.40 -12.04
CA ILE A 174 10.78 14.04 -10.74
C ILE A 174 9.51 14.86 -10.44
N ASP A 175 8.85 14.59 -9.30
CA ASP A 175 7.62 15.26 -8.79
C ASP A 175 6.22 14.68 -9.17
N TRP A 176 6.11 13.36 -9.23
CA TRP A 176 4.89 12.54 -9.39
C TRP A 176 3.58 12.98 -8.67
N PHE A 177 3.62 13.58 -7.46
CA PHE A 177 2.40 14.10 -6.78
C PHE A 177 2.30 15.61 -6.71
N HIS A 178 3.03 16.35 -7.54
CA HIS A 178 2.86 17.80 -7.54
C HIS A 178 1.40 18.13 -7.91
N PRO A 179 0.67 18.92 -7.10
CA PRO A 179 -0.69 19.31 -7.45
C PRO A 179 -0.70 19.99 -8.82
N VAL A 180 -1.66 19.61 -9.69
CA VAL A 180 -1.86 20.22 -11.02
C VAL A 180 -2.10 21.74 -10.93
N LYS A 181 -2.49 22.23 -9.74
CA LYS A 181 -2.71 23.65 -9.49
C LYS A 181 -1.79 24.15 -8.38
N PRO A 182 -1.02 25.23 -8.59
CA PRO A 182 -0.45 26.03 -7.52
C PRO A 182 -1.59 26.87 -6.91
N SER A 183 -2.58 26.22 -6.33
CA SER A 183 -3.63 26.89 -5.57
C SER A 183 -3.19 26.94 -4.11
N THR A 184 -3.30 28.11 -3.50
CA THR A 184 -3.09 28.43 -2.07
C THR A 184 -3.95 27.62 -1.09
N GLN A 185 -4.62 26.56 -1.54
CA GLN A 185 -5.35 25.60 -0.74
C GLN A 185 -4.48 24.36 -0.54
N PHE A 186 -4.14 24.09 0.72
CA PHE A 186 -3.58 22.82 1.14
C PHE A 186 -4.46 21.68 0.61
N VAL A 187 -3.94 20.87 -0.32
CA VAL A 187 -4.60 19.63 -0.73
C VAL A 187 -4.52 18.70 0.48
N ASN A 188 -5.62 18.59 1.23
CA ASN A 188 -5.70 17.70 2.39
C ASN A 188 -5.94 16.28 1.89
N PHE A 189 -4.85 15.59 1.58
CA PHE A 189 -4.95 14.21 1.16
C PHE A 189 -5.50 13.33 2.30
N THR A 190 -6.52 12.54 1.98
CA THR A 190 -7.14 11.59 2.90
C THR A 190 -6.42 10.24 2.96
N LEU A 191 -5.32 10.11 2.20
CA LEU A 191 -4.56 8.89 2.00
C LEU A 191 -3.98 8.37 3.31
N ILE A 192 -4.24 7.11 3.61
CA ILE A 192 -3.82 6.40 4.83
C ILE A 192 -2.76 5.35 4.48
N ARG A 193 -2.92 4.69 3.33
CA ARG A 193 -1.99 3.67 2.82
C ARG A 193 -1.60 3.98 1.39
N LEU A 194 -0.30 3.96 1.14
CA LEU A 194 0.29 4.05 -0.19
C LEU A 194 1.26 2.89 -0.37
N ASP A 195 1.07 2.12 -1.43
CA ASP A 195 2.01 1.11 -1.88
C ASP A 195 2.48 1.47 -3.28
N ILE A 196 3.78 1.71 -3.41
CA ILE A 196 4.46 1.98 -4.67
C ILE A 196 5.70 1.09 -4.82
N SER A 197 5.68 -0.07 -4.16
CA SER A 197 6.78 -1.04 -4.20
C SER A 197 6.94 -1.70 -5.57
N ASP A 198 8.04 -2.42 -5.81
CA ASP A 198 8.29 -3.15 -7.08
C ASP A 198 8.27 -2.28 -8.34
N ASN A 199 8.65 -1.01 -8.22
CA ASN A 199 8.69 -0.09 -9.34
C ASN A 199 10.15 0.28 -9.68
N MET A 200 10.36 1.06 -10.73
CA MET A 200 11.69 1.55 -11.12
C MET A 200 11.97 2.96 -10.57
N PHE A 201 11.36 3.37 -9.45
CA PHE A 201 11.49 4.74 -8.96
C PHE A 201 12.92 5.09 -8.60
N SER A 202 13.38 6.27 -9.04
CA SER A 202 14.66 6.85 -8.64
C SER A 202 14.51 8.32 -8.22
N GLY A 203 15.41 8.80 -7.36
CA GLY A 203 15.40 10.18 -6.84
C GLY A 203 14.69 10.37 -5.49
N PRO A 204 14.51 11.64 -5.04
CA PRO A 204 14.01 11.96 -3.71
C PRO A 204 12.51 11.83 -3.54
N ILE A 205 12.11 11.01 -2.56
CA ILE A 205 10.72 10.76 -2.20
C ILE A 205 10.07 11.90 -1.38
N ALA A 206 10.90 12.83 -0.90
CA ALA A 206 10.58 13.78 0.17
C ALA A 206 9.52 14.82 -0.14
N ALA A 207 9.57 15.43 -1.32
CA ALA A 207 8.73 16.58 -1.64
C ALA A 207 7.26 16.17 -1.84
N SER A 208 7.04 14.98 -2.40
CA SER A 208 5.72 14.49 -2.80
C SER A 208 5.00 13.76 -1.67
N ILE A 209 5.70 12.97 -0.84
CA ILE A 209 5.04 12.21 0.24
C ILE A 209 4.73 13.06 1.47
N GLY A 210 5.53 14.11 1.73
CA GLY A 210 5.27 15.04 2.83
C GLY A 210 3.89 15.72 2.76
N LEU A 211 3.24 15.71 1.59
CA LEU A 211 1.89 16.23 1.39
C LEU A 211 0.80 15.34 2.03
N PHE A 212 1.04 14.04 2.24
CA PHE A 212 0.05 13.11 2.80
C PHE A 212 0.07 13.10 4.34
N SER A 213 -0.46 14.17 4.95
CA SER A 213 -0.49 14.33 6.41
C SER A 213 -1.16 13.19 7.20
N LYS A 214 -2.03 12.39 6.57
CA LYS A 214 -2.75 11.26 7.18
C LYS A 214 -2.13 9.89 6.87
N LEU A 215 -1.03 9.84 6.12
CA LEU A 215 -0.39 8.61 5.70
C LEU A 215 0.19 7.88 6.92
N LYS A 216 -0.22 6.62 7.09
CA LYS A 216 0.24 5.75 8.20
C LYS A 216 1.10 4.58 7.73
N LYS A 217 0.84 4.12 6.51
CA LYS A 217 1.50 2.96 5.89
C LYS A 217 2.04 3.38 4.54
N LEU A 218 3.35 3.24 4.38
CA LEU A 218 4.06 3.51 3.14
C LEU A 218 4.93 2.31 2.82
N ASP A 219 4.66 1.67 1.67
CA ASP A 219 5.54 0.67 1.09
C ASP A 219 6.16 1.24 -0.18
N VAL A 220 7.48 1.31 -0.18
CA VAL A 220 8.30 1.84 -1.27
C VAL A 220 9.44 0.87 -1.59
N SER A 221 9.36 -0.36 -1.06
CA SER A 221 10.38 -1.39 -1.20
C SER A 221 10.60 -1.77 -2.66
N ARG A 222 11.77 -2.35 -2.98
CA ARG A 222 12.09 -2.79 -4.35
C ARG A 222 12.04 -1.65 -5.38
N ASN A 223 12.62 -0.50 -5.02
CA ASN A 223 12.82 0.68 -5.88
C ASN A 223 14.30 1.14 -5.86
N SER A 224 14.65 2.25 -6.50
CA SER A 224 15.99 2.88 -6.52
C SER A 224 16.01 4.30 -5.91
N LEU A 225 15.33 4.50 -4.77
CA LEU A 225 15.05 5.79 -4.16
C LEU A 225 16.27 6.43 -3.45
N VAL A 226 16.32 7.78 -3.41
CA VAL A 226 17.35 8.57 -2.71
C VAL A 226 16.74 9.86 -2.13
N GLY A 227 16.49 9.99 -0.82
CA GLY A 227 16.00 11.27 -0.25
C GLY A 227 15.30 11.20 1.12
N VAL A 228 14.68 12.31 1.52
CA VAL A 228 14.07 12.55 2.86
C VAL A 228 12.63 12.01 3.00
N LEU A 229 12.17 11.64 4.19
CA LEU A 229 10.75 11.39 4.51
C LEU A 229 10.37 12.20 5.77
N SER A 230 9.25 12.95 5.75
CA SER A 230 8.82 13.81 6.88
C SER A 230 7.43 13.45 7.44
N THR A 231 7.13 12.17 7.62
CA THR A 231 5.79 11.72 8.04
C THR A 231 5.81 10.90 9.34
N TYR A 232 4.71 10.97 10.10
CA TYR A 232 4.46 10.19 11.33
C TYR A 232 4.07 8.74 10.97
N LEU A 233 5.01 7.99 10.38
CA LEU A 233 4.75 6.63 9.91
C LEU A 233 4.70 5.62 11.05
N GLN A 234 3.75 4.70 10.96
CA GLN A 234 3.70 3.53 11.84
C GLN A 234 4.34 2.31 11.18
N ARG A 235 4.32 2.24 9.85
CA ARG A 235 4.98 1.19 9.08
C ARG A 235 5.74 1.79 7.91
N LEU A 236 7.00 1.43 7.77
CA LEU A 236 7.87 1.81 6.67
C LEU A 236 8.63 0.57 6.19
N ASP A 237 8.49 0.25 4.91
CA ASP A 237 9.29 -0.76 4.23
C ASP A 237 10.13 -0.10 3.13
N LEU A 238 11.44 -0.13 3.34
CA LEU A 238 12.49 0.34 2.43
C LEU A 238 13.42 -0.83 2.05
N SER A 239 12.98 -2.07 2.24
CA SER A 239 13.81 -3.24 1.96
C SER A 239 14.18 -3.32 0.47
N ASN A 240 15.35 -3.88 0.18
CA ASN A 240 15.84 -4.14 -1.17
C ASN A 240 15.74 -2.92 -2.12
N SER A 241 16.11 -1.73 -1.62
CA SER A 241 15.95 -0.45 -2.34
C SER A 241 17.28 0.15 -2.83
N SER A 242 18.35 -0.65 -2.87
CA SER A 242 19.70 -0.25 -3.30
C SER A 242 20.28 1.00 -2.60
N ILE A 243 19.83 1.32 -1.39
CA ILE A 243 20.29 2.49 -0.63
C ILE A 243 21.75 2.30 -0.23
N ARG A 244 22.64 3.23 -0.61
CA ARG A 244 24.12 3.12 -0.49
C ARG A 244 24.79 4.08 0.51
N ASP A 245 24.00 4.90 1.19
CA ASP A 245 24.49 5.97 2.08
C ASP A 245 24.26 5.61 3.56
N THR A 246 24.56 6.53 4.47
CA THR A 246 24.21 6.47 5.89
C THR A 246 22.80 6.96 6.15
N LEU A 247 22.21 6.57 7.29
CA LEU A 247 20.94 7.14 7.73
C LEU A 247 21.15 8.60 8.17
N PRO A 248 20.41 9.56 7.62
CA PRO A 248 20.52 10.97 7.99
C PRO A 248 19.85 11.29 9.33
N GLU A 249 20.24 12.39 9.98
CA GLU A 249 19.76 12.77 11.32
C GLU A 249 18.23 12.89 11.42
N TRP A 250 17.56 13.38 10.37
CA TRP A 250 16.10 13.48 10.36
C TRP A 250 15.41 12.12 10.46
N PHE A 251 16.09 11.01 10.11
CA PHE A 251 15.53 9.67 10.16
C PHE A 251 15.16 9.27 11.60
N GLU A 252 15.89 9.76 12.60
CA GLU A 252 15.55 9.49 14.01
C GLU A 252 14.20 10.07 14.41
N SER A 253 13.76 11.16 13.76
CA SER A 253 12.46 11.79 14.04
C SER A 253 11.28 10.90 13.65
N ILE A 254 11.41 10.12 12.57
CA ILE A 254 10.34 9.20 12.11
C ILE A 254 10.26 7.93 12.96
N LEU A 255 11.35 7.55 13.64
CA LEU A 255 11.41 6.35 14.47
C LEU A 255 10.54 6.44 15.71
N SER A 256 10.18 7.64 16.16
CA SER A 256 9.39 7.85 17.37
C SER A 256 7.98 7.24 17.36
N HIS A 257 7.42 6.98 16.17
CA HIS A 257 6.06 6.46 16.02
C HIS A 257 6.00 5.08 15.35
N ILE A 258 7.14 4.53 14.95
CA ILE A 258 7.22 3.35 14.10
C ILE A 258 6.94 2.05 14.87
N LEU A 259 6.16 1.17 14.26
CA LEU A 259 5.82 -0.17 14.75
C LEU A 259 6.38 -1.27 13.85
N TYR A 260 6.56 -0.99 12.56
CA TYR A 260 7.21 -1.87 11.60
C TYR A 260 8.22 -1.07 10.80
N LEU A 261 9.47 -1.48 10.83
CA LEU A 261 10.53 -0.92 10.00
C LEU A 261 11.29 -2.06 9.33
N ASP A 262 11.34 -2.04 8.00
CA ASP A 262 12.17 -2.93 7.21
C ASP A 262 13.15 -2.12 6.34
N LEU A 263 14.43 -2.19 6.68
CA LEU A 263 15.55 -1.63 5.93
C LEU A 263 16.40 -2.72 5.27
N SER A 264 15.94 -3.98 5.30
CA SER A 264 16.76 -5.14 4.96
C SER A 264 17.25 -5.13 3.51
N ASN A 265 18.35 -5.81 3.24
CA ASN A 265 18.88 -5.99 1.88
C ASN A 265 19.22 -4.67 1.17
N ASN A 266 19.86 -3.74 1.88
CA ASN A 266 20.40 -2.51 1.30
C ASN A 266 21.94 -2.49 1.45
N GLN A 267 22.55 -1.34 1.19
CA GLN A 267 23.99 -1.09 1.35
C GLN A 267 24.24 0.03 2.36
N ILE A 268 23.34 0.20 3.34
CA ILE A 268 23.33 1.32 4.29
C ILE A 268 24.52 1.19 5.24
N GLY A 269 25.35 2.22 5.30
CA GLY A 269 26.54 2.28 6.16
C GLY A 269 26.35 3.12 7.43
N GLY A 270 27.43 3.26 8.20
CA GLY A 270 27.46 4.10 9.39
C GLY A 270 26.80 3.44 10.62
N LYS A 271 26.53 4.25 11.64
CA LYS A 271 25.97 3.76 12.90
C LYS A 271 24.46 3.54 12.81
N MET A 272 23.96 2.65 13.66
CA MET A 272 22.53 2.46 13.87
C MET A 272 21.88 3.74 14.42
N PRO A 273 20.63 4.06 14.02
CA PRO A 273 19.94 5.26 14.46
C PRO A 273 19.48 5.11 15.92
N LEU A 274 19.31 6.25 16.60
CA LEU A 274 18.73 6.25 17.94
C LEU A 274 17.21 6.15 17.90
N PHE A 275 16.72 5.21 18.68
CA PHE A 275 15.31 4.89 18.81
C PHE A 275 14.69 5.70 19.96
N HIS A 276 14.09 6.85 19.64
CA HIS A 276 13.43 7.71 20.61
C HIS A 276 11.96 7.30 20.81
N PHE A 277 11.69 6.40 21.75
CA PHE A 277 10.33 5.94 22.03
C PHE A 277 9.80 6.47 23.35
N ASP A 278 8.57 6.99 23.34
CA ASP A 278 7.80 7.21 24.55
C ASP A 278 7.19 5.88 25.01
N THR A 279 7.83 5.26 26.00
CA THR A 279 7.43 3.97 26.59
C THR A 279 6.23 4.08 27.52
N SER A 280 5.76 5.30 27.83
CA SER A 280 4.75 5.51 28.88
C SER A 280 3.33 5.05 28.50
N ASN A 281 3.05 4.78 27.22
CA ASN A 281 1.69 4.46 26.75
C ASN A 281 1.56 3.29 25.75
N ARG A 282 2.64 2.55 25.44
CA ARG A 282 2.66 1.59 24.31
C ARG A 282 3.00 0.13 24.65
N ILE A 283 2.65 -0.31 25.86
CA ILE A 283 2.98 -1.65 26.38
C ILE A 283 2.43 -2.80 25.50
N TRP A 284 1.43 -2.53 24.65
CA TRP A 284 0.74 -3.54 23.82
C TRP A 284 1.05 -3.48 22.32
N ASP A 285 1.85 -2.50 21.88
CA ASP A 285 2.17 -2.36 20.46
C ASP A 285 3.43 -3.19 20.16
N TYR A 286 3.27 -4.20 19.31
CA TYR A 286 4.37 -5.05 18.86
C TYR A 286 5.26 -4.32 17.87
N ILE A 287 6.56 -4.25 18.16
CA ILE A 287 7.54 -3.64 17.27
C ILE A 287 8.30 -4.73 16.50
N THR A 288 8.37 -4.56 15.19
CA THR A 288 9.16 -5.38 14.25
C THR A 288 10.19 -4.49 13.56
N LEU A 289 11.47 -4.82 13.73
CA LEU A 289 12.60 -4.12 13.14
C LEU A 289 13.44 -5.12 12.35
N LYS A 290 13.58 -4.89 11.05
CA LYS A 290 14.44 -5.69 10.16
C LYS A 290 15.46 -4.76 9.53
N MET A 291 16.74 -4.96 9.81
CA MET A 291 17.85 -4.16 9.31
C MET A 291 18.99 -5.03 8.78
N ASN A 292 18.71 -6.30 8.56
CA ASN A 292 19.67 -7.29 8.11
C ASN A 292 20.18 -7.05 6.69
N SER A 293 21.33 -7.61 6.36
CA SER A 293 21.97 -7.49 5.04
C SER A 293 22.20 -6.03 4.66
N ASN A 294 23.01 -5.34 5.48
CA ASN A 294 23.43 -3.95 5.33
C ASN A 294 24.93 -3.79 5.71
N LYS A 295 25.41 -2.55 5.86
CA LYS A 295 26.77 -2.21 6.28
C LYS A 295 26.80 -1.42 7.60
N PHE A 296 25.80 -1.59 8.47
CA PHE A 296 25.76 -0.90 9.76
C PHE A 296 26.95 -1.32 10.63
N GLU A 297 27.62 -0.36 11.25
CA GLU A 297 28.83 -0.55 12.03
C GLU A 297 28.74 0.07 13.43
N GLY A 298 29.71 -0.28 14.29
CA GLY A 298 29.78 0.19 15.67
C GLY A 298 28.95 -0.62 16.65
N SER A 299 28.79 -0.08 17.86
CA SER A 299 28.03 -0.70 18.95
C SER A 299 26.53 -0.54 18.79
N LEU A 300 25.79 -1.54 19.27
CA LEU A 300 24.33 -1.48 19.32
C LEU A 300 23.86 -0.36 20.25
N ALA A 301 22.94 0.46 19.75
CA ALA A 301 22.13 1.34 20.58
C ALA A 301 21.05 0.53 21.33
N ALA A 302 20.49 1.10 22.39
CA ALA A 302 19.40 0.47 23.11
C ALA A 302 18.13 0.39 22.22
N PHE A 303 17.45 -0.75 22.27
CA PHE A 303 16.15 -0.98 21.62
C PHE A 303 15.02 -0.88 22.64
N PRO A 304 13.78 -0.56 22.22
CA PRO A 304 12.67 -0.50 23.15
C PRO A 304 12.31 -1.90 23.67
N THR A 305 11.79 -2.00 24.89
CA THR A 305 11.54 -3.28 25.57
C THR A 305 10.44 -4.13 24.92
N ASN A 306 9.61 -3.54 24.06
CA ASN A 306 8.50 -4.17 23.35
C ASN A 306 8.83 -4.59 21.89
N VAL A 307 10.12 -4.65 21.51
CA VAL A 307 10.52 -5.31 20.26
C VAL A 307 10.27 -6.80 20.36
N GLN A 308 9.42 -7.33 19.48
CA GLN A 308 9.16 -8.76 19.37
C GLN A 308 10.00 -9.43 18.30
N HIS A 309 10.35 -8.69 17.24
CA HIS A 309 11.14 -9.20 16.14
C HIS A 309 12.21 -8.18 15.78
N LEU A 310 13.47 -8.58 15.96
CA LEU A 310 14.65 -7.79 15.65
C LEU A 310 15.60 -8.65 14.81
N ASP A 311 15.78 -8.28 13.55
CA ASP A 311 16.77 -8.92 12.68
C ASP A 311 17.86 -7.91 12.29
N LEU A 312 19.08 -8.12 12.80
CA LEU A 312 20.27 -7.30 12.53
C LEU A 312 21.37 -8.08 11.80
N SER A 313 21.05 -9.29 11.35
CA SER A 313 22.02 -10.21 10.73
C SER A 313 22.73 -9.61 9.52
N ASN A 314 23.91 -10.12 9.17
CA ASN A 314 24.68 -9.65 8.00
C ASN A 314 24.93 -8.13 8.01
N ASN A 315 25.56 -7.64 9.08
CA ASN A 315 26.03 -6.26 9.24
C ASN A 315 27.49 -6.26 9.77
N LEU A 316 28.06 -5.08 10.00
CA LEU A 316 29.41 -4.85 10.53
C LEU A 316 29.39 -4.45 12.03
N LEU A 317 28.31 -4.79 12.74
CA LEU A 317 28.12 -4.45 14.15
C LEU A 317 29.16 -5.13 15.05
N SER A 318 29.53 -4.45 16.13
CA SER A 318 30.51 -4.91 17.14
C SER A 318 30.06 -4.52 18.55
N GLY A 319 30.73 -5.01 19.60
CA GLY A 319 30.35 -4.71 20.99
C GLY A 319 29.33 -5.68 21.58
N GLU A 320 28.92 -5.42 22.82
CA GLU A 320 27.98 -6.27 23.55
C GLU A 320 26.53 -6.02 23.13
N LEU A 321 25.70 -7.08 23.24
CA LEU A 321 24.26 -6.94 23.12
C LEU A 321 23.75 -6.02 24.23
N PRO A 322 22.92 -5.00 23.93
CA PRO A 322 22.32 -4.18 24.97
C PRO A 322 21.49 -5.10 25.87
N GLN A 323 21.61 -4.94 27.19
CA GLN A 323 20.78 -5.68 28.15
C GLN A 323 19.32 -5.35 27.86
N THR A 324 18.64 -6.30 27.23
CA THR A 324 17.21 -6.23 26.96
C THR A 324 16.51 -6.99 28.08
N GLY A 325 15.47 -6.38 28.67
CA GLY A 325 14.70 -7.02 29.74
C GLY A 325 14.24 -8.42 29.32
N GLU A 326 14.17 -9.34 30.28
CA GLU A 326 14.05 -10.82 30.18
C GLU A 326 12.95 -11.39 29.25
N THR A 327 12.21 -10.57 28.52
CA THR A 327 11.09 -10.96 27.65
C THR A 327 11.35 -10.82 26.15
N MET A 328 12.53 -10.38 25.71
CA MET A 328 12.83 -10.37 24.27
C MET A 328 13.16 -11.79 23.79
N ASN A 329 12.18 -12.43 23.18
CA ASN A 329 12.38 -13.64 22.38
C ASN A 329 13.04 -13.21 21.05
N LEU A 330 14.29 -12.77 21.12
CA LEU A 330 15.10 -12.47 19.95
C LEU A 330 15.29 -13.79 19.20
N THR A 331 14.52 -14.02 18.13
CA THR A 331 14.97 -14.89 17.03
C THR A 331 16.17 -14.20 16.39
N LEU A 332 17.32 -14.32 17.06
CA LEU A 332 18.65 -13.99 16.56
C LEU A 332 19.01 -15.00 15.47
N GLU A 333 18.34 -14.92 14.32
CA GLU A 333 18.81 -15.65 13.14
C GLU A 333 20.09 -14.96 12.63
N LYS A 334 21.23 -15.40 13.19
CA LYS A 334 22.62 -15.15 12.74
C LYS A 334 23.15 -13.72 12.88
N TYR A 335 23.71 -13.42 14.06
CA TYR A 335 24.90 -12.54 14.11
C TYR A 335 25.99 -13.12 13.22
N SER A 336 26.47 -12.38 12.22
CA SER A 336 27.54 -12.84 11.32
C SER A 336 28.92 -12.74 11.97
N SER A 337 29.42 -13.91 12.40
CA SER A 337 30.80 -14.45 12.29
C SER A 337 32.05 -13.70 12.78
N ARG A 338 31.99 -12.58 13.49
CA ARG A 338 33.24 -11.92 13.99
C ARG A 338 33.47 -11.80 15.49
N LEU A 339 32.57 -12.25 16.37
CA LEU A 339 32.79 -12.18 17.82
C LEU A 339 32.30 -13.43 18.54
N MET A 340 33.10 -14.50 18.45
CA MET A 340 33.19 -15.57 19.47
C MET A 340 34.69 -15.84 19.75
N GLN A 341 35.45 -14.77 19.99
CA GLN A 341 36.77 -14.83 20.63
C GLN A 341 36.91 -13.58 21.53
N GLY A 342 36.58 -13.74 22.80
CA GLY A 342 36.65 -12.65 23.78
C GLY A 342 36.11 -13.09 25.14
N SER A 343 37.01 -13.71 25.92
CA SER A 343 36.90 -14.23 27.31
C SER A 343 35.95 -15.39 27.57
#